data_AF-A0A7S4AUM7-F1
#
_entry.id   AF-A0A7S4AUM7-F1
#
_cell.length_a   1.000
_cell.length_b   1.000
_cell.length_c   1.000
_cell.angle_alpha   90.00
_cell.angle_beta   90.00
_cell.angle_gamma   90.00
#
_symmetry.space_group_name_H-M   'P 1'
#
loop_
_entity.id
_entity.type
_entity.pdbx_description
1 polymer ?
#
loop_
_entity_poly.entity_id
_entity_poly.type
_entity_poly.pdbx_seq_one_letter_code
_entity_poly.pdbx_strand_id
1 'polypeptide(L)'
;RNLHSKKQLSSNCVLRLESIGFEWCAQKLIDNEKWESMFQLLVEYKNQHGNTLVPRSYGKRRNLGRWVHSQRTSHLVYMLPRDRVFRLESIGFVWWAQKMIDEAEWESMFQLLVEYKVKHGNTLVPKMCGENPQLGNWVHNQMGINVSIAP
;
A
#
# COMPACT_ATOMS: atom_id res chain seq x y z
N ARG A 1 -2.32 -0.51 25.32
CA ARG A 1 -1.60 -1.17 26.44
C ARG A 1 -2.33 -2.48 26.71
N ASN A 2 -1.71 -3.62 26.39
CA ASN A 2 -2.29 -4.95 26.56
C ASN A 2 -2.53 -5.26 28.05
N LEU A 3 -3.77 -5.58 28.42
CA LEU A 3 -4.16 -6.09 29.74
C LEU A 3 -4.61 -7.56 29.67
N HIS A 4 -4.13 -8.33 28.69
CA HIS A 4 -4.22 -9.79 28.77
C HIS A 4 -2.99 -10.34 29.47
N SER A 5 -2.91 -10.11 30.78
CA SER A 5 -2.08 -10.93 31.66
C SER A 5 -2.56 -10.77 33.09
N LYS A 6 -3.13 -11.86 33.63
CA LYS A 6 -3.54 -12.09 35.04
C LYS A 6 -4.99 -11.75 35.41
N LYS A 7 -5.92 -12.57 34.94
CA LYS A 7 -6.78 -13.45 35.77
C LYS A 7 -7.83 -14.13 34.88
N GLN A 8 -8.03 -15.43 35.10
CA GLN A 8 -8.95 -16.29 34.36
C GLN A 8 -10.39 -15.73 34.41
N LEU A 9 -10.93 -15.32 33.26
CA LEU A 9 -12.37 -15.22 33.10
C LEU A 9 -12.90 -16.65 33.03
N SER A 10 -13.83 -16.99 33.93
CA SER A 10 -14.56 -18.25 33.87
C SER A 10 -15.26 -18.37 32.52
N SER A 11 -15.29 -19.58 31.95
CA SER A 11 -15.90 -19.89 30.65
C SER A 11 -17.34 -19.39 30.53
N ASN A 12 -18.06 -19.32 31.65
CA ASN A 12 -19.42 -18.79 31.73
C ASN A 12 -19.48 -17.28 31.42
N CYS A 13 -18.50 -16.51 31.89
CA CYS A 13 -18.42 -15.07 31.63
C CYS A 13 -18.15 -14.77 30.15
N VAL A 14 -17.30 -15.57 29.49
CA VAL A 14 -17.00 -15.42 28.07
C VAL A 14 -18.26 -15.68 27.22
N LEU A 15 -18.98 -16.77 27.49
CA LEU A 15 -20.21 -17.13 26.77
C LEU A 15 -21.32 -16.08 26.93
N ARG A 16 -21.46 -15.46 28.12
CA ARG A 16 -22.45 -14.39 28.32
C ARG A 16 -22.08 -13.13 27.54
N LEU A 17 -20.80 -12.80 27.42
CA LEU A 17 -20.32 -11.67 26.64
C LEU A 17 -20.49 -11.93 25.14
N GLU A 18 -20.18 -13.13 24.66
CA GLU A 18 -20.44 -13.53 23.26
C GLU A 18 -21.94 -13.51 22.92
N SER A 19 -22.82 -13.91 23.84
CA SER A 19 -24.28 -13.95 23.62
C SER A 19 -24.93 -12.58 23.37
N ILE A 20 -24.26 -11.49 23.75
CA ILE A 20 -24.73 -10.11 23.52
C ILE A 20 -23.95 -9.40 22.42
N GLY A 21 -23.12 -10.13 21.66
CA GLY A 21 -22.28 -9.55 20.61
C GLY A 21 -21.18 -8.63 21.17
N PHE A 22 -20.66 -8.92 22.37
CA PHE A 22 -19.61 -8.13 22.97
C PHE A 22 -18.34 -8.20 22.13
N GLU A 23 -18.08 -7.16 21.34
CA GLU A 23 -16.86 -7.06 20.56
C GLU A 23 -15.67 -6.74 21.48
N TRP A 24 -14.85 -7.77 21.71
CA TRP A 24 -13.58 -7.69 22.44
C TRP A 24 -12.53 -6.77 21.78
N CYS A 25 -12.87 -6.15 20.64
CA CYS A 25 -11.95 -5.47 19.73
C CYS A 25 -12.35 -4.03 19.43
N ALA A 26 -12.76 -3.24 20.43
CA ALA A 26 -13.00 -1.79 20.28
C ALA A 26 -11.86 -1.07 19.53
N GLN A 27 -10.61 -1.54 19.70
CA GLN A 27 -9.45 -1.03 18.96
C GLN A 27 -9.55 -1.23 17.44
N LYS A 28 -10.05 -2.39 16.98
CA LYS A 28 -10.18 -2.72 15.55
C LYS A 28 -11.24 -1.86 14.87
N LEU A 29 -12.36 -1.58 15.55
CA LEU A 29 -13.38 -0.64 15.07
C LEU A 29 -12.79 0.78 14.92
N ILE A 30 -12.11 1.27 15.96
CA ILE A 30 -11.46 2.58 15.95
C ILE A 30 -10.43 2.70 14.81
N ASP A 31 -9.68 1.63 14.54
CA ASP A 31 -8.67 1.62 13.48
C ASP A 31 -9.30 1.61 12.07
N ASN A 32 -10.48 1.00 11.92
CA ASN A 32 -11.23 1.04 10.66
C ASN A 32 -11.84 2.41 10.40
N GLU A 33 -12.44 3.05 11.41
CA GLU A 33 -12.98 4.41 11.29
C GLU A 33 -11.90 5.43 10.92
N LYS A 34 -10.72 5.33 11.57
CA LYS A 34 -9.57 6.18 11.23
C LYS A 34 -9.09 5.96 9.81
N TRP A 35 -9.03 4.71 9.36
CA TRP A 35 -8.63 4.40 7.98
C TRP A 35 -9.62 4.98 6.97
N GLU A 36 -10.92 4.80 7.21
CA GLU A 36 -11.98 5.33 6.35
C GLU A 36 -11.93 6.86 6.28
N SER A 37 -11.73 7.54 7.42
CA SER A 37 -11.59 8.99 7.44
C SER A 37 -10.42 9.49 6.56
N MET A 38 -9.29 8.78 6.60
CA MET A 38 -8.12 9.12 5.76
C MET A 38 -8.34 8.77 4.29
N PHE A 39 -9.06 7.68 4.00
CA PHE A 39 -9.46 7.32 2.65
C PHE A 39 -10.35 8.42 2.03
N GLN A 40 -11.33 8.93 2.77
CA GLN A 40 -12.17 10.05 2.30
C GLN A 40 -11.34 11.32 2.01
N LEU A 41 -10.33 11.62 2.84
CA LEU A 41 -9.42 12.73 2.57
C LEU A 41 -8.59 12.51 1.29
N LEU A 42 -8.25 11.27 0.97
CA LEU A 42 -7.56 10.94 -0.28
C LEU A 42 -8.49 11.09 -1.49
N VAL A 43 -9.76 10.70 -1.38
CA VAL A 43 -10.78 10.94 -2.41
C VAL A 43 -10.93 12.43 -2.68
N GLU A 44 -11.03 13.24 -1.62
CA GLU A 44 -11.12 14.68 -1.74
C GLU A 44 -9.86 15.28 -2.40
N TYR A 45 -8.67 14.82 -2.01
CA TYR A 45 -7.43 15.21 -2.67
C TYR A 45 -7.46 14.89 -4.17
N LYS A 46 -7.93 13.70 -4.54
CA LYS A 46 -8.05 13.29 -5.94
C LYS A 46 -9.01 14.20 -6.70
N ASN A 47 -10.15 14.55 -6.11
CA ASN A 47 -11.11 15.45 -6.74
C ASN A 47 -10.52 16.85 -6.98
N GLN A 48 -9.69 17.35 -6.06
CA GLN A 48 -9.06 18.66 -6.16
C GLN A 48 -7.85 18.69 -7.11
N HIS A 49 -7.05 17.63 -7.14
CA HIS A 49 -5.77 17.60 -7.86
C HIS A 49 -5.76 16.70 -9.11
N GLY A 50 -6.83 15.93 -9.34
CA GLY A 50 -6.97 14.99 -10.46
C GLY A 50 -6.19 13.69 -10.32
N ASN A 51 -5.43 13.50 -9.23
CA ASN A 51 -4.58 12.33 -9.01
C ASN A 51 -4.45 11.98 -7.52
N THR A 52 -3.85 10.83 -7.22
CA THR A 52 -3.59 10.39 -5.83
C THR A 52 -2.11 10.54 -5.42
N LEU A 53 -1.34 11.40 -6.11
CA LEU A 53 0.09 11.61 -5.88
C LEU A 53 0.33 12.62 -4.74
N VAL A 54 -0.14 12.27 -3.54
CA VAL A 54 -0.02 13.13 -2.38
C VAL A 54 1.45 13.27 -1.94
N PRO A 55 2.03 14.49 -1.87
CA PRO A 55 3.37 14.71 -1.33
C PRO A 55 3.45 14.28 0.14
N ARG A 56 4.60 13.74 0.57
CA ARG A 56 4.78 13.27 1.97
C ARG A 56 4.56 14.38 3.01
N SER A 57 4.85 15.63 2.65
CA SER A 57 4.67 16.83 3.48
C SER A 57 3.24 17.40 3.45
N TYR A 58 2.33 16.83 2.65
CA TYR A 58 0.99 17.34 2.46
C TYR A 58 0.10 17.14 3.69
N GLY A 59 -0.62 18.21 4.07
CA GLY A 59 -1.60 18.21 5.14
C GLY A 59 -0.99 18.29 6.54
N LYS A 60 -0.44 19.46 6.93
CA LYS A 60 0.20 19.72 8.23
C LYS A 60 -0.61 19.29 9.48
N ARG A 61 -1.95 19.23 9.39
CA ARG A 61 -2.84 18.85 10.52
C ARG A 61 -3.31 17.40 10.52
N ARG A 62 -3.57 16.82 9.34
CA ARG A 62 -4.16 15.47 9.18
C ARG A 62 -3.18 14.43 8.63
N ASN A 63 -1.96 14.85 8.25
CA ASN A 63 -0.84 14.02 7.78
C ASN A 63 -1.21 13.02 6.66
N LEU A 64 -2.07 13.43 5.71
CA LEU A 64 -2.48 12.59 4.57
C LEU A 64 -1.29 12.06 3.78
N GLY A 65 -0.25 12.87 3.56
CA GLY A 65 0.97 12.44 2.86
C GLY A 65 1.69 11.28 3.56
N ARG A 66 1.72 11.27 4.90
CA ARG A 66 2.31 10.16 5.67
C ARG A 66 1.43 8.92 5.62
N TRP A 67 0.11 9.08 5.68
CA TRP A 67 -0.83 7.97 5.60
C TRP A 67 -0.78 7.28 4.24
N VAL A 68 -0.77 8.06 3.14
CA VAL A 68 -0.58 7.55 1.77
C VAL A 68 0.72 6.77 1.65
N HIS A 69 1.82 7.33 2.17
CA HIS A 69 3.11 6.63 2.19
C HIS A 69 3.02 5.30 2.97
N SER A 70 2.36 5.29 4.13
CA SER A 70 2.13 4.08 4.92
C SER A 70 1.31 3.01 4.18
N GLN A 71 0.33 3.41 3.36
CA GLN A 71 -0.43 2.45 2.54
C GLN A 71 0.50 1.78 1.51
N ARG A 72 1.33 2.59 0.82
CA ARG A 72 2.31 2.08 -0.15
C ARG A 72 3.32 1.13 0.49
N THR A 73 3.90 1.50 1.64
CA THR A 73 4.86 0.63 2.33
C THR A 73 4.20 -0.65 2.83
N SER A 74 2.98 -0.59 3.36
CA SER A 74 2.26 -1.77 3.86
C SER A 74 1.87 -2.72 2.73
N HIS A 75 1.52 -2.18 1.55
CA HIS A 75 1.28 -2.97 0.35
C HIS A 75 2.55 -3.69 -0.12
N LEU A 76 3.70 -3.00 -0.13
CA LEU A 76 4.99 -3.58 -0.55
C LEU A 76 5.46 -4.76 0.29
N VAL A 77 5.05 -4.83 1.56
CA VAL A 77 5.38 -5.91 2.50
C VAL A 77 4.21 -6.88 2.72
N TYR A 78 3.16 -6.81 1.89
CA TYR A 78 1.96 -7.66 1.96
C TYR A 78 1.21 -7.63 3.30
N MET A 79 1.31 -6.52 4.05
CA MET A 79 0.63 -6.32 5.34
C MET A 79 -0.64 -5.47 5.23
N LEU A 80 -0.97 -4.97 4.03
CA LEU A 80 -2.20 -4.22 3.81
C LEU A 80 -3.38 -5.18 3.57
N PRO A 81 -4.46 -5.12 4.36
CA PRO A 81 -5.65 -5.94 4.15
C PRO A 81 -6.22 -5.81 2.73
N ARG A 82 -6.68 -6.93 2.16
CA ARG A 82 -7.18 -7.01 0.79
C ARG A 82 -8.30 -6.00 0.50
N ASP A 83 -9.22 -5.81 1.43
CA ASP A 83 -10.33 -4.85 1.27
C ASP A 83 -9.83 -3.41 1.12
N ARG A 84 -8.74 -3.06 1.81
CA ARG A 84 -8.11 -1.72 1.73
C ARG A 84 -7.37 -1.55 0.40
N VAL A 85 -6.73 -2.61 -0.10
CA VAL A 85 -6.12 -2.63 -1.44
C VAL A 85 -7.20 -2.36 -2.50
N PHE A 86 -8.28 -3.14 -2.46
CA PHE A 86 -9.40 -3.00 -3.41
C PHE A 86 -10.02 -1.59 -3.39
N ARG A 87 -10.24 -1.02 -2.20
CA ARG A 87 -10.77 0.34 -2.04
C ARG A 87 -9.82 1.41 -2.59
N LEU A 88 -8.51 1.24 -2.44
CA LEU A 88 -7.51 2.16 -3.01
C LEU A 88 -7.47 2.03 -4.54
N GLU A 89 -7.52 0.81 -5.06
CA GLU A 89 -7.57 0.56 -6.50
C GLU A 89 -8.84 1.11 -7.15
N SER A 90 -9.99 1.05 -6.48
CA SER A 90 -11.25 1.57 -7.00
C SER A 90 -11.24 3.08 -7.25
N ILE A 91 -10.29 3.81 -6.64
CA ILE A 91 -10.08 5.24 -6.89
C ILE A 91 -8.86 5.51 -7.76
N GLY A 92 -8.28 4.50 -8.41
CA GLY A 92 -7.08 4.65 -9.24
C GLY A 92 -5.85 5.06 -8.42
N PHE A 93 -5.71 4.54 -7.20
CA PHE A 93 -4.60 4.88 -6.32
C PHE A 93 -3.27 4.44 -6.91
N VAL A 94 -2.37 5.40 -7.09
CA VAL A 94 -1.02 5.13 -7.61
C VAL A 94 -0.12 4.61 -6.48
N TRP A 95 0.19 3.31 -6.53
CA TRP A 95 0.97 2.58 -5.52
C TRP A 95 2.44 2.99 -5.46
N TRP A 96 3.02 3.37 -6.58
CA TRP A 96 4.33 4.00 -6.66
C TRP A 96 4.09 5.44 -7.11
N ALA A 97 4.79 6.42 -6.53
CA ALA A 97 4.79 7.73 -7.17
C ALA A 97 5.45 7.53 -8.54
N GLN A 98 4.64 7.42 -9.59
CA GLN A 98 5.08 7.74 -10.92
C GLN A 98 5.58 9.18 -10.82
N LYS A 99 6.89 9.32 -10.63
CA LYS A 99 7.60 10.16 -11.57
C LYS A 99 7.17 9.57 -12.91
N MET A 100 6.36 10.30 -13.67
CA MET A 100 6.29 10.04 -15.10
C MET A 100 7.74 10.12 -15.54
N ILE A 101 8.33 8.95 -15.64
CA ILE A 101 9.57 8.73 -16.35
C ILE A 101 9.24 9.27 -17.74
N ASP A 102 9.85 10.38 -18.11
CA ASP A 102 9.73 10.86 -19.50
C ASP A 102 10.19 9.73 -20.45
N GLU A 103 9.84 9.80 -21.74
CA GLU A 103 10.21 8.74 -22.69
C GLU A 103 11.72 8.43 -22.65
N ALA A 104 12.57 9.41 -22.34
CA ALA A 104 14.01 9.22 -22.26
C ALA A 104 14.45 8.45 -20.99
N GLU A 105 13.87 8.74 -19.83
CA GLU A 105 14.09 7.95 -18.62
C GLU A 105 13.53 6.52 -18.79
N TRP A 106 12.47 6.33 -19.60
CA TRP A 106 11.85 5.02 -19.83
C TRP A 106 12.75 4.18 -20.70
N GLU A 107 13.24 4.77 -21.80
CA GLU A 107 14.21 4.16 -22.68
C GLU A 107 15.51 3.84 -21.93
N SER A 108 15.96 4.71 -21.03
CA SER A 108 17.13 4.44 -20.19
C SER A 108 16.94 3.21 -19.29
N MET A 109 15.76 3.05 -18.67
CA MET A 109 15.45 1.88 -17.85
C MET A 109 15.28 0.60 -18.68
N PHE A 110 14.71 0.72 -19.88
CA PHE A 110 14.63 -0.37 -20.83
C PHE A 110 16.02 -0.84 -21.27
N GLN A 111 16.93 0.08 -21.59
CA GLN A 111 18.29 -0.23 -21.95
C GLN A 111 19.06 -0.93 -20.81
N LEU A 112 18.86 -0.49 -19.57
CA LEU A 112 19.40 -1.16 -18.38
C LEU A 112 18.87 -2.59 -18.22
N LEU A 113 17.61 -2.85 -18.58
CA LEU A 113 17.05 -4.21 -18.61
C LEU A 113 17.67 -5.08 -19.71
N VAL A 114 17.95 -4.50 -20.88
CA VAL A 114 18.66 -5.18 -21.98
C VAL A 114 20.06 -5.59 -21.54
N GLU A 115 20.81 -4.69 -20.90
CA GLU A 115 22.14 -4.98 -20.35
C GLU A 115 22.08 -6.07 -19.26
N TYR A 116 21.09 -6.00 -18.37
CA TYR A 116 20.87 -7.04 -17.37
C TYR A 116 20.61 -8.41 -18.00
N LYS A 117 19.78 -8.45 -19.06
CA LYS A 117 19.49 -9.68 -19.82
C LYS A 117 20.74 -10.24 -20.49
N VAL A 118 21.61 -9.40 -21.04
CA VAL A 118 22.88 -9.83 -21.61
C VAL A 118 23.79 -10.42 -20.54
N LYS A 119 23.87 -9.80 -19.37
CA LYS A 119 24.76 -10.22 -18.27
C LYS A 119 24.27 -11.48 -17.54
N HIS A 120 22.96 -11.63 -17.35
CA HIS A 120 22.37 -12.69 -16.52
C HIS A 120 21.55 -13.72 -17.30
N GLY A 121 21.36 -13.54 -18.61
CA GLY A 121 20.61 -14.44 -19.50
C GLY A 121 19.10 -14.41 -19.32
N ASN A 122 18.56 -13.56 -18.45
CA ASN A 122 17.13 -13.44 -18.18
C ASN A 122 16.74 -12.01 -17.76
N THR A 123 15.44 -11.73 -17.74
CA THR A 123 14.88 -10.42 -17.31
C THR A 123 14.32 -10.46 -15.89
N LEU A 124 14.63 -11.49 -15.10
CA LEU A 124 14.15 -11.67 -13.74
C LEU A 124 15.00 -10.85 -12.77
N VAL A 125 14.88 -9.53 -12.87
CA VAL A 125 15.60 -8.61 -11.98
C VAL A 125 15.01 -8.72 -10.56
N PRO A 126 15.81 -9.09 -9.54
CA PRO A 126 15.34 -9.12 -8.17
C PRO A 126 14.89 -7.73 -7.70
N LYS A 127 13.81 -7.66 -6.92
CA LYS A 127 13.27 -6.40 -6.36
C LYS A 127 14.33 -5.58 -5.60
N MET A 128 15.26 -6.27 -4.93
CA MET A 128 16.41 -5.69 -4.25
C MET A 128 17.68 -6.04 -5.02
N CYS A 129 17.75 -5.68 -6.31
CA CYS A 129 18.98 -5.84 -7.08
C CYS A 129 20.05 -4.92 -6.46
N GLY A 130 21.07 -5.51 -5.83
CA GLY A 130 22.14 -4.77 -5.16
C GLY A 130 22.98 -3.91 -6.12
N GLU A 131 23.05 -4.30 -7.40
CA GLU A 131 23.74 -3.55 -8.45
C GLU A 131 22.91 -2.36 -8.95
N ASN A 132 21.58 -2.52 -9.04
CA ASN A 132 20.69 -1.43 -9.44
C ASN A 132 19.28 -1.58 -8.81
N PRO A 133 19.08 -1.04 -7.60
CA PRO A 133 17.79 -1.12 -6.90
C PRO A 133 16.66 -0.41 -7.65
N GLN A 134 16.99 0.56 -8.52
CA GLN A 134 16.00 1.31 -9.30
C GLN A 134 15.44 0.46 -10.45
N LEU A 135 16.30 -0.33 -11.13
CA LEU A 135 15.89 -1.26 -12.18
C LEU A 135 14.96 -2.36 -11.64
N GLY A 136 15.30 -2.97 -10.49
CA GLY A 136 14.48 -4.02 -9.87
C GLY A 136 13.07 -3.55 -9.49
N ASN A 137 12.97 -2.31 -9.00
CA ASN A 137 11.67 -1.69 -8.74
C ASN A 137 10.92 -1.36 -10.04
N TRP A 138 11.61 -0.83 -11.05
CA TRP A 138 11.01 -0.49 -12.35
C TRP A 138 10.43 -1.71 -13.08
N VAL A 139 11.18 -2.81 -13.17
CA VAL A 139 10.72 -4.07 -13.81
C VAL A 139 9.48 -4.62 -13.11
N HIS A 140 9.47 -4.62 -11.77
CA HIS A 140 8.32 -5.09 -11.01
C HIS A 140 7.07 -4.22 -11.24
N ASN A 141 7.25 -2.91 -11.40
CA ASN A 141 6.16 -1.99 -11.74
C ASN A 141 5.60 -2.25 -13.14
N GLN A 142 6.44 -2.56 -14.14
CA GLN A 142 5.99 -2.92 -15.48
C GLN A 142 5.22 -4.27 -15.49
N MET A 143 5.64 -5.23 -14.66
CA MET A 143 4.98 -6.53 -14.53
C MET A 143 3.59 -6.44 -13.90
N GLY A 144 3.37 -5.49 -12.98
CA GLY A 144 2.04 -5.22 -12.41
C GLY A 144 1.08 -4.51 -13.38
N ILE A 145 1.60 -3.73 -14.33
CA ILE A 145 0.80 -3.04 -15.36
C ILE A 145 0.25 -4.04 -16.39
N ASN A 146 1.05 -5.04 -16.80
CA ASN A 146 0.63 -6.05 -17.79
C ASN A 146 -0.53 -6.94 -17.32
N VAL A 147 -0.77 -7.06 -16.01
CA VAL A 147 -1.91 -7.83 -15.48
C VAL A 147 -3.22 -7.03 -15.59
N SER A 148 -3.15 -5.70 -15.61
CA SER A 148 -4.31 -4.80 -15.67
C SER A 148 -4.70 -4.37 -17.09
N ILE A 149 -3.87 -4.69 -18.10
CA ILE A 149 -4.09 -4.38 -19.53
C ILE A 149 -4.33 -5.66 -20.36
N ALA A 150 -4.59 -6.79 -19.70
CA ALA A 150 -5.07 -7.98 -20.42
C ALA A 150 -6.52 -7.73 -20.89
N PRO A 151 -6.85 -8.00 -22.17
CA PRO A 151 -8.19 -7.79 -22.74
C PRO A 151 -9.26 -8.67 -22.10
#